data_AF-A0A8G1UFG3-F1
#
_entry.id   AF-A0A8G1UFG3-F1
#
_cell.length_a   1.000
_cell.length_b   1.000
_cell.length_c   1.000
_cell.angle_alpha   90.00
_cell.angle_beta   90.00
_cell.angle_gamma   90.00
#
_symmetry.space_group_name_H-M   'P 1'
#
loop_
_entity.id
_entity.type
_entity.pdbx_description
1 polymer ?
#
loop_
_entity_poly.entity_id
_entity_poly.type
_entity_poly.pdbx_seq_one_letter_code
_entity_poly.pdbx_strand_id
1 'polypeptide(L)'
;MLPTAARDVRLRLRRKTYAFREELHPRDGRGRFAEVPGAGLDPLLERIRAGAGQPSRAPRAELRFDEEQHGLVFRDGQSERVTQAYKSNVVDGLTDDLRNLPDEALLSGPDRVALGQVEAGALHAFEDPATGLVHMAEPGSTAAGSSARQIDADRARGLLRRDAVNRVVSTWAVTSNDEDAPALALQDAAREHFGLQPVADWPMVDQIAQQTAEHRADFGAGQQAMLTAMWNRTQTHLAEAQLGYLTVWRGIATPDGRPPAEWAADGDTLADPPMRPLSAFSLDPDIAYGFATAEGPGIVISGIVPAARVIATPATGLGCLDESEVVILAGPGTWRWETAE
;
A
#
# COMPACT_ATOMS: atom_id res chain seq x y z
N MET A 1 2.04 34.94 -18.07
CA MET A 1 1.89 33.82 -17.11
C MET A 1 3.26 33.55 -16.53
N LEU A 2 3.41 33.57 -15.21
CA LEU A 2 4.67 33.21 -14.55
C LEU A 2 4.77 31.67 -14.49
N PRO A 3 5.96 31.06 -14.63
CA PRO A 3 6.11 29.63 -14.54
C PRO A 3 5.85 29.17 -13.10
N THR A 4 4.94 28.21 -12.93
CA THR A 4 4.69 27.53 -11.67
C THR A 4 5.91 26.69 -11.34
N ALA A 5 6.69 27.10 -10.34
CA ALA A 5 7.86 26.35 -9.90
C ALA A 5 7.43 24.95 -9.42
N ALA A 6 8.06 23.90 -9.97
CA ALA A 6 7.89 22.54 -9.50
C ALA A 6 8.28 22.46 -8.02
N ARG A 7 7.39 21.91 -7.17
CA ARG A 7 7.69 21.64 -5.78
C ARG A 7 8.36 20.27 -5.68
N ASP A 8 9.64 20.25 -5.28
CA ASP A 8 10.34 19.04 -4.87
C ASP A 8 9.59 18.39 -3.70
N VAL A 9 9.03 17.19 -3.91
CA VAL A 9 8.51 16.35 -2.83
C VAL A 9 9.63 15.41 -2.39
N ARG A 10 10.22 15.69 -1.21
CA ARG A 10 11.21 14.80 -0.58
C ARG A 10 10.51 13.88 0.41
N LEU A 11 10.49 12.58 0.12
CA LEU A 11 10.05 11.56 1.06
C LEU A 11 11.02 11.54 2.26
N ARG A 12 10.50 11.77 3.47
CA ARG A 12 11.26 11.65 4.72
C ARG A 12 10.81 10.38 5.44
N LEU A 13 11.62 9.33 5.40
CA LEU A 13 11.40 8.11 6.15
C LEU A 13 11.90 8.27 7.60
N ARG A 14 11.09 7.85 8.58
CA ARG A 14 11.49 7.82 9.99
C ARG A 14 12.26 6.53 10.28
N ARG A 15 13.41 6.64 10.95
CA ARG A 15 14.24 5.49 11.35
C ARG A 15 13.69 4.87 12.64
N LYS A 16 13.41 3.55 12.67
CA LYS A 16 13.05 2.82 13.90
C LYS A 16 14.23 2.82 14.91
N THR A 17 13.97 3.08 16.19
CA THR A 17 15.00 3.21 17.25
C THR A 17 15.08 2.06 18.26
N TYR A 18 14.28 1.00 18.13
CA TYR A 18 14.23 -0.06 19.16
C TYR A 18 14.59 -1.45 18.61
N ALA A 19 15.32 -2.23 19.41
CA ALA A 19 15.70 -3.61 19.12
C ALA A 19 14.58 -4.58 19.53
N PHE A 20 14.45 -5.69 18.80
CA PHE A 20 13.47 -6.76 19.04
C PHE A 20 13.64 -7.39 20.44
N ARG A 21 12.54 -7.58 21.17
CA ARG A 21 12.52 -8.06 22.57
C ARG A 21 11.78 -9.40 22.66
N GLU A 22 12.53 -10.52 22.59
CA GLU A 22 11.99 -11.90 22.61
C GLU A 22 11.08 -12.18 23.81
N GLU A 23 11.31 -11.52 24.95
CA GLU A 23 10.50 -11.68 26.16
C GLU A 23 9.06 -11.16 26.04
N LEU A 24 8.78 -10.28 25.07
CA LEU A 24 7.43 -9.80 24.76
C LEU A 24 6.73 -10.69 23.71
N HIS A 25 7.46 -11.64 23.14
CA HIS A 25 7.02 -12.46 22.00
C HIS A 25 7.44 -13.94 22.17
N PRO A 26 7.06 -14.61 23.27
CA PRO A 26 7.52 -15.96 23.58
C PRO A 26 7.17 -16.96 22.47
N ARG A 27 8.17 -17.73 22.04
CA ARG A 27 8.03 -18.77 21.01
C ARG A 27 8.31 -20.16 21.56
N ASP A 28 7.64 -21.17 21.01
CA ASP A 28 7.95 -22.57 21.29
C ASP A 28 9.28 -23.00 20.61
N GLY A 29 9.76 -24.21 20.91
CA GLY A 29 10.97 -24.77 20.28
C GLY A 29 10.87 -25.01 18.77
N ARG A 30 9.78 -24.53 18.13
CA ARG A 30 9.51 -24.58 16.69
C ARG A 30 9.23 -23.19 16.10
N GLY A 31 9.40 -22.11 16.88
CA GLY A 31 9.29 -20.72 16.43
C GLY A 31 7.86 -20.15 16.36
N ARG A 32 6.86 -20.84 16.91
CA ARG A 32 5.46 -20.36 16.98
C ARG A 32 5.23 -19.58 18.26
N PHE A 33 4.40 -18.54 18.23
CA PHE A 33 3.98 -17.83 19.44
C PHE A 33 3.30 -18.79 20.43
N ALA A 34 3.71 -18.71 21.70
CA ALA A 34 3.25 -19.60 22.76
C ALA A 34 3.13 -18.83 24.08
N GLU A 35 2.21 -19.24 24.95
CA GLU A 35 1.97 -18.57 26.24
C GLU A 35 3.17 -18.65 27.22
N VAL A 36 4.06 -19.63 27.02
CA VAL A 36 5.33 -19.77 27.75
C VAL A 36 6.40 -20.43 26.86
N PRO A 37 7.69 -20.05 26.99
CA PRO A 37 8.77 -20.67 26.23
C PRO A 37 8.82 -22.20 26.42
N GLY A 38 8.78 -22.95 25.31
CA GLY A 38 8.97 -24.42 25.33
C GLY A 38 7.72 -25.29 25.59
N ALA A 39 6.51 -24.75 25.61
CA ALA A 39 5.28 -25.53 25.80
C ALA A 39 4.93 -26.37 24.55
N GLY A 40 5.43 -27.61 24.47
CA GLY A 40 5.18 -28.46 23.29
C GLY A 40 5.54 -29.95 23.44
N LEU A 41 5.43 -30.53 24.64
CA LEU A 41 5.67 -31.97 24.84
C LEU A 41 4.40 -32.68 25.32
N ASP A 42 3.68 -33.28 24.36
CA ASP A 42 2.55 -34.19 24.60
C ASP A 42 3.08 -35.62 24.86
N PRO A 43 2.80 -36.24 26.03
CA PRO A 43 3.24 -37.59 26.38
C PRO A 43 2.72 -38.71 25.46
N LEU A 44 1.66 -38.44 24.68
CA LEU A 44 1.09 -39.42 23.75
C LEU A 44 2.00 -39.64 22.52
N LEU A 45 2.73 -38.60 22.10
CA LEU A 45 3.66 -38.63 20.96
C LEU A 45 4.96 -39.39 21.26
N GLU A 46 5.39 -39.44 22.52
CA GLU A 46 6.55 -40.24 22.96
C GLU A 46 6.27 -41.75 22.89
N ARG A 47 5.04 -42.20 23.20
CA ARG A 47 4.65 -43.62 23.12
C ARG A 47 4.58 -44.14 21.68
N ILE A 48 4.21 -43.27 20.74
CA ILE A 48 4.16 -43.60 19.31
C ILE A 48 5.58 -43.70 18.73
N ARG A 49 6.54 -42.91 19.23
CA ARG A 49 7.94 -42.97 18.82
C ARG A 49 8.69 -44.19 19.35
N ALA A 50 8.35 -44.70 20.53
CA ALA A 50 8.98 -45.89 21.11
C ALA A 50 8.61 -47.21 20.37
N GLY A 51 7.51 -47.22 19.61
CA GLY A 51 7.02 -48.42 18.89
C GLY A 51 7.55 -48.59 17.47
N ALA A 52 8.24 -47.59 16.89
CA ALA A 52 8.64 -47.60 15.49
C ALA A 52 10.16 -47.55 15.34
N GLY A 53 10.82 -48.70 15.48
CA GLY A 53 12.22 -48.89 15.12
C GLY A 53 12.42 -48.84 13.59
N GLN A 54 13.17 -47.83 13.14
CA GLN A 54 13.99 -47.64 11.92
C GLN A 54 13.88 -48.58 10.67
N PRO A 55 14.32 -48.13 9.47
CA PRO A 55 14.05 -46.87 8.77
C PRO A 55 13.79 -47.07 7.24
N SER A 56 13.08 -46.15 6.56
CA SER A 56 13.27 -45.96 5.11
C SER A 56 12.88 -44.55 4.65
N ARG A 57 13.90 -43.84 4.16
CA ARG A 57 13.95 -42.70 3.23
C ARG A 57 12.62 -42.15 2.67
N ALA A 58 12.27 -40.93 3.07
CA ALA A 58 12.27 -39.69 2.24
C ALA A 58 11.65 -38.54 3.05
N PRO A 59 12.21 -37.31 3.06
CA PRO A 59 11.56 -36.17 3.68
C PRO A 59 10.47 -35.62 2.75
N ARG A 60 9.21 -35.67 3.18
CA ARG A 60 8.18 -34.72 2.71
C ARG A 60 8.46 -33.40 3.41
N ALA A 61 9.00 -32.44 2.67
CA ALA A 61 9.09 -31.05 3.10
C ALA A 61 7.68 -30.45 3.09
N GLU A 62 7.22 -29.93 4.23
CA GLU A 62 6.09 -29.01 4.28
C GLU A 62 6.59 -27.61 3.92
N LEU A 63 5.81 -26.91 3.10
CA LEU A 63 6.06 -25.55 2.62
C LEU A 63 5.98 -24.56 3.79
N ARG A 64 7.11 -23.92 4.12
CA ARG A 64 7.13 -22.70 4.96
C ARG A 64 6.79 -21.51 4.05
N PHE A 65 5.84 -20.67 4.47
CA PHE A 65 5.61 -19.37 3.84
C PHE A 65 6.63 -18.38 4.40
N ASP A 66 7.48 -17.83 3.54
CA ASP A 66 8.52 -16.86 3.91
C ASP A 66 8.09 -15.48 3.43
N GLU A 67 7.52 -14.68 4.32
CA GLU A 67 7.02 -13.33 4.05
C GLU A 67 8.09 -12.42 3.41
N GLU A 68 9.36 -12.63 3.74
CA GLU A 68 10.48 -11.88 3.18
C GLU A 68 10.76 -12.31 1.72
N GLN A 69 10.68 -13.61 1.41
CA GLN A 69 10.81 -14.10 0.02
C GLN A 69 9.69 -13.62 -0.89
N HIS A 70 8.51 -13.36 -0.33
CA HIS A 70 7.36 -12.86 -1.07
C HIS A 70 7.24 -11.33 -1.04
N GLY A 71 8.18 -10.62 -0.41
CA GLY A 71 8.22 -9.16 -0.40
C GLY A 71 7.07 -8.51 0.39
N LEU A 72 6.54 -9.22 1.38
CA LEU A 72 5.50 -8.74 2.29
C LEU A 72 6.08 -8.01 3.51
N VAL A 73 7.31 -8.37 3.92
CA VAL A 73 8.01 -7.76 5.07
C VAL A 73 9.51 -7.63 4.73
N PHE A 74 10.14 -6.52 5.14
CA PHE A 74 11.60 -6.36 5.12
C PHE A 74 12.13 -6.00 6.50
N ARG A 75 13.18 -6.68 6.96
CA ARG A 75 13.75 -6.50 8.29
C ARG A 75 15.13 -5.84 8.33
N ASP A 76 15.76 -5.57 7.18
CA ASP A 76 17.17 -5.16 7.15
C ASP A 76 17.42 -3.72 6.64
N GLY A 77 18.35 -3.04 7.29
CA GLY A 77 18.62 -1.59 7.21
C GLY A 77 19.24 -1.05 5.92
N GLN A 78 19.04 -1.74 4.79
CA GLN A 78 19.37 -1.29 3.43
C GLN A 78 18.21 -0.49 2.77
N SER A 79 17.30 0.04 3.59
CA SER A 79 15.89 0.25 3.24
C SER A 79 15.65 1.20 2.08
N GLU A 80 16.29 2.37 2.01
CA GLU A 80 15.81 3.41 1.09
C GLU A 80 15.97 3.04 -0.40
N ARG A 81 17.13 2.49 -0.81
CA ARG A 81 17.34 2.09 -2.21
C ARG A 81 16.47 0.90 -2.61
N VAL A 82 16.30 -0.05 -1.71
CA VAL A 82 15.46 -1.24 -1.96
C VAL A 82 14.00 -0.82 -2.04
N THR A 83 13.52 0.00 -1.11
CA THR A 83 12.16 0.55 -1.11
C THR A 83 11.89 1.39 -2.34
N GLN A 84 12.85 2.22 -2.78
CA GLN A 84 12.73 2.97 -4.05
C GLN A 84 12.67 2.06 -5.27
N ALA A 85 13.54 1.06 -5.37
CA ALA A 85 13.53 0.11 -6.48
C ALA A 85 12.20 -0.67 -6.52
N TYR A 86 11.70 -1.08 -5.35
CA TYR A 86 10.46 -1.80 -5.22
C TYR A 86 9.26 -0.96 -5.65
N LYS A 87 9.20 0.29 -5.19
CA LYS A 87 8.16 1.23 -5.62
C LYS A 87 8.24 1.55 -7.10
N SER A 88 9.43 1.67 -7.68
CA SER A 88 9.56 1.79 -9.14
C SER A 88 8.97 0.57 -9.85
N ASN A 89 9.27 -0.64 -9.39
CA ASN A 89 8.73 -1.86 -10.01
C ASN A 89 7.21 -1.94 -9.93
N VAL A 90 6.60 -1.49 -8.82
CA VAL A 90 5.14 -1.40 -8.70
C VAL A 90 4.58 -0.39 -9.70
N VAL A 91 5.16 0.81 -9.77
CA VAL A 91 4.74 1.86 -10.71
C VAL A 91 4.88 1.39 -12.15
N ASP A 92 6.00 0.75 -12.51
CA ASP A 92 6.25 0.24 -13.86
C ASP A 92 5.27 -0.88 -14.22
N GLY A 93 4.99 -1.80 -13.28
CA GLY A 93 4.01 -2.87 -13.47
C GLY A 93 2.59 -2.35 -13.68
N LEU A 94 2.14 -1.42 -12.83
CA LEU A 94 0.84 -0.77 -12.99
C LEU A 94 0.75 0.06 -14.29
N THR A 95 1.84 0.71 -14.69
CA THR A 95 1.89 1.45 -15.96
C THR A 95 1.69 0.52 -17.15
N ASP A 96 2.30 -0.67 -17.14
CA ASP A 96 2.12 -1.68 -18.19
C ASP A 96 0.69 -2.24 -18.20
N ASP A 97 0.12 -2.55 -17.03
CA ASP A 97 -1.26 -3.03 -16.90
C ASP A 97 -2.29 -2.02 -17.45
N LEU A 98 -1.95 -0.73 -17.37
CA LEU A 98 -2.78 0.38 -17.85
C LEU A 98 -2.44 0.82 -19.28
N ARG A 99 -1.51 0.18 -20.00
CA ARG A 99 -1.01 0.68 -21.30
C ARG A 99 -2.07 0.86 -22.38
N ASN A 100 -3.16 0.10 -22.30
CA ASN A 100 -4.26 0.14 -23.28
C ASN A 100 -5.33 1.19 -22.96
N LEU A 101 -5.24 1.89 -21.82
CA LEU A 101 -6.17 2.96 -21.51
C LEU A 101 -5.92 4.19 -22.39
N PRO A 102 -6.99 4.88 -22.83
CA PRO A 102 -6.84 6.16 -23.52
C PRO A 102 -6.08 7.16 -22.64
N ASP A 103 -5.29 8.04 -23.26
CA ASP A 103 -4.52 9.07 -22.55
C ASP A 103 -5.45 9.99 -21.75
N GLU A 104 -6.70 10.20 -22.19
CA GLU A 104 -7.72 10.98 -21.50
C GLU A 104 -8.07 10.44 -20.12
N ALA A 105 -7.94 9.13 -19.91
CA ALA A 105 -8.24 8.51 -18.63
C ALA A 105 -7.10 8.63 -17.62
N LEU A 106 -5.85 8.80 -18.06
CA LEU A 106 -4.67 8.72 -17.20
C LEU A 106 -3.88 10.04 -17.11
N LEU A 107 -3.74 10.76 -18.22
CA LEU A 107 -2.96 11.99 -18.31
C LEU A 107 -3.81 13.21 -17.98
N SER A 108 -3.22 14.17 -17.29
CA SER A 108 -3.86 15.46 -17.03
C SER A 108 -4.08 16.26 -18.33
N GLY A 109 -5.03 17.20 -18.33
CA GLY A 109 -5.24 18.10 -19.47
C GLY A 109 -3.96 18.76 -19.98
N PRO A 110 -3.13 19.37 -19.11
CA PRO A 110 -1.82 19.91 -19.49
C PRO A 110 -0.87 18.86 -20.11
N ASP A 111 -0.76 17.67 -19.52
CA ASP A 111 0.12 16.61 -20.03
C ASP A 111 -0.30 16.17 -21.44
N ARG A 112 -1.61 16.05 -21.70
CA ARG A 112 -2.15 15.70 -23.03
C ARG A 112 -1.87 16.76 -24.07
N VAL A 113 -2.09 18.03 -23.73
CA VAL A 113 -1.80 19.15 -24.63
C VAL A 113 -0.32 19.19 -24.99
N ALA A 114 0.54 19.04 -23.98
CA ALA A 114 1.98 19.07 -24.17
C ALA A 114 2.46 17.87 -25.02
N LEU A 115 1.93 16.66 -24.76
CA LEU A 115 2.21 15.48 -25.58
C LEU A 115 1.77 15.68 -27.04
N GLY A 116 0.58 16.21 -27.28
CA GLY A 116 0.10 16.52 -28.65
C GLY A 116 0.98 17.54 -29.37
N GLN A 117 1.57 18.49 -28.64
CA GLN A 117 2.55 19.44 -29.21
C GLN A 117 3.89 18.77 -29.56
N VAL A 118 4.33 17.78 -28.78
CA VAL A 118 5.51 16.96 -29.13
C VAL A 118 5.23 16.12 -30.38
N GLU A 119 4.05 15.49 -30.47
CA GLU A 119 3.63 14.72 -31.65
C GLU A 119 3.55 15.58 -32.91
N ALA A 120 3.08 16.83 -32.79
CA ALA A 120 3.03 17.79 -33.88
C ALA A 120 4.40 18.42 -34.22
N GLY A 121 5.46 18.10 -33.46
CA GLY A 121 6.79 18.69 -33.63
C GLY A 121 6.92 20.15 -33.18
N ALA A 122 5.90 20.68 -32.48
CA ALA A 122 5.90 22.03 -31.92
C ALA A 122 6.73 22.14 -30.62
N LEU A 123 6.92 21.02 -29.92
CA LEU A 123 7.82 20.90 -28.76
C LEU A 123 8.80 19.73 -28.95
N HIS A 124 9.93 19.80 -28.25
CA HIS A 124 10.82 18.67 -28.04
C HIS A 124 10.66 18.15 -26.61
N ALA A 125 10.59 16.83 -26.46
CA ALA A 125 10.59 16.15 -25.17
C ALA A 125 12.01 15.72 -24.79
N PHE A 126 12.35 15.88 -23.52
CA PHE A 126 13.61 15.49 -22.93
C PHE A 126 13.37 14.66 -21.68
N GLU A 127 14.09 13.56 -21.53
CA GLU A 127 14.13 12.73 -20.32
C GLU A 127 15.32 13.15 -19.47
N ASP A 128 15.09 13.41 -18.19
CA ASP A 128 16.17 13.46 -17.20
C ASP A 128 16.52 12.03 -16.75
N PRO A 129 17.70 11.49 -17.09
CA PRO A 129 18.07 10.12 -16.74
C PRO A 129 18.22 9.89 -15.24
N ALA A 130 18.37 10.94 -14.42
CA ALA A 130 18.49 10.80 -12.97
C ALA A 130 17.13 10.61 -12.29
N THR A 131 16.09 11.27 -12.81
CA THR A 131 14.75 11.29 -12.20
C THR A 131 13.71 10.51 -13.00
N GLY A 132 13.99 10.24 -14.28
CA GLY A 132 13.02 9.67 -15.23
C GLY A 132 11.90 10.64 -15.61
N LEU A 133 12.02 11.93 -15.27
CA LEU A 133 11.00 12.94 -15.57
C LEU A 133 11.12 13.45 -17.01
N VAL A 134 9.96 13.82 -17.56
CA VAL A 134 9.87 14.45 -18.89
C VAL A 134 9.81 15.96 -18.73
N HIS A 135 10.66 16.63 -19.49
CA HIS A 135 10.61 18.07 -19.70
C HIS A 135 10.30 18.35 -21.17
N MET A 136 9.42 19.32 -21.43
CA MET A 136 9.10 19.72 -22.80
C MET A 136 9.54 21.16 -23.01
N ALA A 137 10.16 21.43 -24.15
CA ALA A 137 10.69 22.74 -24.48
C ALA A 137 10.50 23.07 -25.96
N GLU A 138 10.41 24.37 -26.27
CA GLU A 138 10.33 24.84 -27.65
C GLU A 138 11.61 24.50 -28.42
N PRO A 139 11.53 24.24 -29.73
CA PRO A 139 12.69 24.06 -30.59
C PRO A 139 13.70 25.20 -30.43
N GLY A 140 14.98 24.85 -30.21
CA GLY A 140 16.04 25.83 -29.97
C GLY A 140 16.24 26.23 -28.51
N SER A 141 15.34 25.85 -27.60
CA SER A 141 15.57 25.98 -26.16
C SER A 141 16.60 24.94 -25.70
N THR A 142 17.54 25.34 -24.83
CA THR A 142 18.43 24.38 -24.16
C THR A 142 17.62 23.57 -23.16
N ALA A 143 17.80 22.24 -23.15
CA ALA A 143 17.22 21.39 -22.14
C ALA A 143 17.62 21.88 -20.73
N ALA A 144 16.70 21.77 -19.77
CA ALA A 144 16.94 22.14 -18.38
C ALA A 144 17.94 21.15 -17.75
N GLY A 145 19.25 21.41 -17.91
CA GLY A 145 20.33 20.61 -17.35
C GLY A 145 21.23 19.96 -18.41
N SER A 146 22.50 19.73 -18.06
CA SER A 146 23.53 19.20 -18.97
C SER A 146 23.41 17.69 -19.26
N SER A 147 22.51 16.95 -18.59
CA SER A 147 22.35 15.50 -18.75
C SER A 147 21.05 15.06 -19.43
N ALA A 148 20.13 15.98 -19.75
CA ALA A 148 18.85 15.62 -20.33
C ALA A 148 19.01 15.08 -21.75
N ARG A 149 18.30 13.99 -22.07
CA ARG A 149 18.33 13.33 -23.39
C ARG A 149 17.04 13.61 -24.14
N GLN A 150 17.12 14.09 -25.38
CA GLN A 150 15.94 14.21 -26.24
C GLN A 150 15.34 12.83 -26.53
N ILE A 151 14.01 12.73 -26.44
CA ILE A 151 13.23 11.50 -26.63
C ILE A 151 12.12 11.73 -27.66
N ASP A 152 11.58 10.64 -28.22
CA ASP A 152 10.41 10.69 -29.11
C ASP A 152 9.08 10.79 -28.33
N ALA A 153 7.99 11.00 -29.07
CA ALA A 153 6.65 11.15 -28.50
C ALA A 153 6.17 9.89 -27.75
N ASP A 154 6.51 8.69 -28.24
CA ASP A 154 6.08 7.44 -27.61
C ASP A 154 6.78 7.22 -26.26
N ARG A 155 8.09 7.50 -26.18
CA ARG A 155 8.83 7.49 -24.91
C ARG A 155 8.29 8.58 -23.96
N ALA A 156 7.97 9.77 -24.47
CA ALA A 156 7.39 10.84 -23.67
C ALA A 156 6.02 10.43 -23.10
N ARG A 157 5.14 9.86 -23.92
CA ARG A 157 3.86 9.29 -23.49
C ARG A 157 4.06 8.26 -22.39
N GLY A 158 4.97 7.30 -22.59
CA GLY A 158 5.25 6.26 -21.60
C GLY A 158 5.69 6.83 -20.23
N LEU A 159 6.58 7.81 -20.23
CA LEU A 159 7.06 8.45 -19.01
C LEU A 159 5.98 9.33 -18.32
N LEU A 160 5.17 10.05 -19.08
CA LEU A 160 4.03 10.80 -18.53
C LEU A 160 2.99 9.89 -17.88
N ARG A 161 2.70 8.74 -18.51
CA ARG A 161 1.80 7.73 -17.96
C ARG A 161 2.37 7.13 -16.69
N ARG A 162 3.66 6.81 -16.68
CA ARG A 162 4.38 6.36 -15.49
C ARG A 162 4.31 7.39 -14.36
N ASP A 163 4.48 8.67 -14.67
CA ASP A 163 4.36 9.75 -13.68
C ASP A 163 2.93 9.85 -13.13
N ALA A 164 1.90 9.75 -13.99
CA ALA A 164 0.51 9.73 -13.54
C ALA A 164 0.22 8.57 -12.56
N VAL A 165 0.75 7.37 -12.83
CA VAL A 165 0.66 6.22 -11.92
C VAL A 165 1.41 6.50 -10.61
N ASN A 166 2.64 7.01 -10.71
CA ASN A 166 3.46 7.36 -9.56
C ASN A 166 2.77 8.41 -8.67
N ARG A 167 2.08 9.40 -9.25
CA ARG A 167 1.32 10.41 -8.52
C ARG A 167 0.27 9.75 -7.61
N VAL A 168 -0.54 8.82 -8.12
CA VAL A 168 -1.54 8.10 -7.30
C VAL A 168 -0.88 7.33 -6.14
N VAL A 169 0.19 6.58 -6.42
CA VAL A 169 0.91 5.81 -5.39
C VAL A 169 1.54 6.73 -4.34
N SER A 170 2.13 7.84 -4.78
CA SER A 170 2.78 8.83 -3.91
C SER A 170 1.79 9.62 -3.07
N THR A 171 0.63 9.99 -3.63
CA THR A 171 -0.46 10.65 -2.91
C THR A 171 -0.89 9.79 -1.74
N TRP A 172 -1.17 8.49 -1.94
CA TRP A 172 -1.53 7.58 -0.86
C TRP A 172 -0.49 7.57 0.27
N ALA A 173 0.80 7.51 -0.09
CA ALA A 173 1.89 7.46 0.88
C ALA A 173 2.03 8.77 1.70
N VAL A 174 1.61 9.91 1.14
CA VAL A 174 1.61 11.20 1.85
C VAL A 174 0.33 11.37 2.68
N THR A 175 -0.80 10.99 2.11
CA THR A 175 -2.14 11.20 2.62
C THR A 175 -3.07 10.14 2.03
N SER A 176 -3.58 9.25 2.88
CA SER A 176 -4.65 8.31 2.50
C SER A 176 -6.05 8.90 2.71
N ASN A 177 -6.08 10.10 3.30
CA ASN A 177 -7.18 10.97 3.67
C ASN A 177 -6.58 12.26 4.26
N ASP A 178 -7.37 13.31 4.49
CA ASP A 178 -7.07 14.55 5.27
C ASP A 178 -7.20 15.80 4.40
N GLU A 179 -8.39 16.00 3.85
CA GLU A 179 -8.74 17.13 2.98
C GLU A 179 -8.00 17.16 1.62
N ASP A 180 -7.26 16.11 1.27
CA ASP A 180 -6.66 15.95 -0.05
C ASP A 180 -7.70 15.42 -1.06
N ALA A 181 -8.13 16.29 -1.97
CA ALA A 181 -9.14 15.95 -2.98
C ALA A 181 -8.76 14.75 -3.87
N PRO A 182 -7.51 14.59 -4.36
CA PRO A 182 -7.10 13.37 -5.06
C PRO A 182 -7.25 12.08 -4.23
N ALA A 183 -6.83 12.07 -2.96
CA ALA A 183 -6.98 10.92 -2.07
C ALA A 183 -8.47 10.59 -1.81
N LEU A 184 -9.30 11.60 -1.56
CA LEU A 184 -10.75 11.42 -1.39
C LEU A 184 -11.44 10.93 -2.66
N ALA A 185 -11.02 11.40 -3.83
CA ALA A 185 -11.53 10.93 -5.11
C ALA A 185 -11.20 9.45 -5.34
N LEU A 186 -10.01 8.99 -4.93
CA LEU A 186 -9.63 7.57 -4.97
C LEU A 186 -10.48 6.72 -4.01
N GLN A 187 -10.73 7.19 -2.79
CA GLN A 187 -11.62 6.54 -1.81
C GLN A 187 -13.04 6.39 -2.37
N ASP A 188 -13.55 7.44 -2.98
CA ASP A 188 -14.86 7.44 -3.64
C ASP A 188 -14.93 6.49 -4.83
N ALA A 189 -13.90 6.50 -5.68
CA ALA A 189 -13.79 5.59 -6.81
C ALA A 189 -13.79 4.12 -6.33
N ALA A 190 -13.09 3.81 -5.24
CA ALA A 190 -13.09 2.48 -4.64
C ALA A 190 -14.47 2.09 -4.08
N ARG A 191 -15.15 3.02 -3.39
CA ARG A 191 -16.51 2.80 -2.88
C ARG A 191 -17.47 2.41 -3.99
N GLU A 192 -17.47 3.15 -5.09
CA GLU A 192 -18.35 2.91 -6.25
C GLU A 192 -17.95 1.62 -6.98
N HIS A 193 -16.66 1.48 -7.30
CA HIS A 193 -16.17 0.38 -8.13
C HIS A 193 -16.37 -1.00 -7.48
N PHE A 194 -16.19 -1.10 -6.16
CA PHE A 194 -16.36 -2.36 -5.42
C PHE A 194 -17.70 -2.48 -4.70
N GLY A 195 -18.61 -1.51 -4.85
CA GLY A 195 -19.94 -1.54 -4.22
C GLY A 195 -19.90 -1.60 -2.69
N LEU A 196 -18.98 -0.87 -2.07
CA LEU A 196 -18.69 -0.99 -0.63
C LEU A 196 -19.73 -0.25 0.21
N GLN A 197 -20.49 -0.98 1.03
CA GLN A 197 -21.44 -0.44 2.02
C GLN A 197 -21.59 -1.41 3.22
N PRO A 198 -21.73 -0.91 4.46
CA PRO A 198 -21.52 0.48 4.86
C PRO A 198 -20.03 0.85 4.89
N VAL A 199 -19.73 2.15 4.75
CA VAL A 199 -18.38 2.70 4.93
C VAL A 199 -18.44 3.90 5.86
N ALA A 200 -17.33 4.16 6.55
CA ALA A 200 -17.18 5.37 7.36
C ALA A 200 -17.35 6.62 6.48
N ASP A 201 -18.09 7.60 6.99
CA ASP A 201 -18.16 8.92 6.38
C ASP A 201 -16.87 9.70 6.64
N TRP A 202 -16.65 10.79 5.91
CA TRP A 202 -15.55 11.71 6.16
C TRP A 202 -16.02 13.15 6.11
N PRO A 203 -15.54 14.02 7.01
CA PRO A 203 -15.94 15.41 7.02
C PRO A 203 -15.45 16.07 5.72
N MET A 204 -16.39 16.51 4.89
CA MET A 204 -16.12 17.33 3.71
C MET A 204 -16.68 18.72 3.95
N VAL A 205 -15.81 19.73 3.92
CA VAL A 205 -16.24 21.11 3.71
C VAL A 205 -16.54 21.32 2.22
N ASP A 206 -17.47 22.21 1.89
CA ASP A 206 -17.98 22.42 0.52
C ASP A 206 -16.88 22.54 -0.54
N GLN A 207 -15.80 23.25 -0.20
CA GLN A 207 -14.66 23.44 -1.11
C GLN A 207 -13.95 22.10 -1.43
N ILE A 208 -13.72 21.25 -0.43
CA ILE A 208 -13.07 19.94 -0.63
C ILE A 208 -13.99 19.00 -1.39
N ALA A 209 -15.31 19.04 -1.11
CA ALA A 209 -16.29 18.27 -1.87
C ALA A 209 -16.29 18.65 -3.36
N GLN A 210 -16.25 19.95 -3.66
CA GLN A 210 -16.16 20.44 -5.04
C GLN A 210 -14.86 19.98 -5.71
N GLN A 211 -13.70 20.16 -5.08
CA GLN A 211 -12.41 19.74 -5.63
C GLN A 211 -12.34 18.22 -5.85
N THR A 212 -12.93 17.44 -4.94
CA THR A 212 -13.02 15.97 -5.07
C THR A 212 -13.88 15.59 -6.27
N ALA A 213 -15.02 16.27 -6.48
CA ALA A 213 -15.89 16.04 -7.62
C ALA A 213 -15.24 16.42 -8.95
N GLU A 214 -14.52 17.55 -9.00
CA GLU A 214 -13.73 17.97 -10.17
C GLU A 214 -12.64 16.94 -10.49
N HIS A 215 -11.89 16.49 -9.48
CA HIS A 215 -10.87 15.46 -9.65
C HIS A 215 -11.46 14.13 -10.15
N ARG A 216 -12.64 13.73 -9.63
CA ARG A 216 -13.35 12.54 -10.13
C ARG A 216 -13.83 12.69 -11.57
N ALA A 217 -14.29 13.87 -11.97
CA ALA A 217 -14.69 14.12 -13.35
C ALA A 217 -13.50 13.99 -14.32
N ASP A 218 -12.33 14.47 -13.89
CA ASP A 218 -11.12 14.45 -14.72
C ASP A 218 -10.42 13.08 -14.76
N PHE A 219 -10.38 12.35 -13.63
CA PHE A 219 -9.53 11.15 -13.47
C PHE A 219 -10.27 9.89 -13.05
N GLY A 220 -11.59 9.92 -12.86
CA GLY A 220 -12.36 8.80 -12.29
C GLY A 220 -12.19 7.48 -13.05
N ALA A 221 -12.19 7.52 -14.39
CA ALA A 221 -11.97 6.32 -15.20
C ALA A 221 -10.56 5.72 -15.01
N GLY A 222 -9.54 6.57 -14.93
CA GLY A 222 -8.17 6.13 -14.63
C GLY A 222 -8.02 5.57 -13.23
N GLN A 223 -8.65 6.20 -12.23
CA GLN A 223 -8.65 5.72 -10.85
C GLN A 223 -9.32 4.35 -10.72
N GLN A 224 -10.48 4.14 -11.36
CA GLN A 224 -11.14 2.82 -11.38
C GLN A 224 -10.26 1.75 -12.02
N ALA A 225 -9.64 2.06 -13.15
CA ALA A 225 -8.75 1.11 -13.81
C ALA A 225 -7.48 0.82 -13.00
N MET A 226 -6.93 1.83 -12.31
CA MET A 226 -5.83 1.65 -11.36
C MET A 226 -6.22 0.71 -10.21
N LEU A 227 -7.40 0.90 -9.62
CA LEU A 227 -7.93 0.05 -8.56
C LEU A 227 -8.09 -1.40 -9.05
N THR A 228 -8.60 -1.58 -10.27
CA THR A 228 -8.69 -2.91 -10.92
C THR A 228 -7.31 -3.53 -11.12
N ALA A 229 -6.33 -2.77 -11.62
CA ALA A 229 -4.97 -3.27 -11.85
C ALA A 229 -4.29 -3.69 -10.54
N MET A 230 -4.35 -2.85 -9.50
CA MET A 230 -3.83 -3.19 -8.17
C MET A 230 -4.50 -4.44 -7.60
N TRP A 231 -5.83 -4.53 -7.69
CA TRP A 231 -6.56 -5.71 -7.24
C TRP A 231 -6.11 -6.97 -7.98
N ASN A 232 -6.09 -6.96 -9.32
CA ASN A 232 -5.68 -8.11 -10.13
C ASN A 232 -4.25 -8.59 -9.80
N ARG A 233 -3.30 -7.65 -9.68
CA ARG A 233 -1.91 -7.97 -9.29
C ARG A 233 -1.87 -8.60 -7.89
N THR A 234 -2.58 -8.00 -6.94
CA THR A 234 -2.65 -8.49 -5.56
C THR A 234 -3.27 -9.87 -5.47
N GLN A 235 -4.40 -10.11 -6.16
CA GLN A 235 -5.05 -11.41 -6.15
C GLN A 235 -4.17 -12.49 -6.80
N THR A 236 -3.49 -12.15 -7.91
CA THR A 236 -2.53 -13.06 -8.55
C THR A 236 -1.39 -13.42 -7.59
N HIS A 237 -0.79 -12.41 -6.98
CA HIS A 237 0.32 -12.58 -6.04
C HIS A 237 -0.05 -13.42 -4.81
N LEU A 238 -1.19 -13.13 -4.18
CA LEU A 238 -1.68 -13.90 -3.03
C LEU A 238 -2.05 -15.34 -3.42
N ALA A 239 -2.60 -15.56 -4.61
CA ALA A 239 -2.92 -16.90 -5.11
C ALA A 239 -1.67 -17.74 -5.39
N GLU A 240 -0.64 -17.16 -6.02
CA GLU A 240 0.66 -17.81 -6.25
C GLU A 240 1.35 -18.19 -4.93
N ALA A 241 1.19 -17.33 -3.91
CA ALA A 241 1.62 -17.56 -2.54
C ALA A 241 0.75 -18.55 -1.76
N GLN A 242 -0.36 -19.03 -2.34
CA GLN A 242 -1.35 -19.91 -1.69
C GLN A 242 -1.95 -19.31 -0.40
N LEU A 243 -2.10 -17.98 -0.36
CA LEU A 243 -2.66 -17.25 0.76
C LEU A 243 -4.16 -17.00 0.56
N GLY A 244 -4.98 -17.61 1.41
CA GLY A 244 -6.43 -17.37 1.45
C GLY A 244 -6.84 -16.26 2.42
N TYR A 245 -6.02 -15.97 3.42
CA TYR A 245 -6.30 -15.04 4.52
C TYR A 245 -5.02 -14.36 5.00
N LEU A 246 -5.15 -13.15 5.53
CA LEU A 246 -4.07 -12.40 6.18
C LEU A 246 -4.49 -12.01 7.59
N THR A 247 -3.58 -12.13 8.55
CA THR A 247 -3.72 -11.44 9.84
C THR A 247 -3.19 -10.02 9.67
N VAL A 248 -3.99 -9.03 10.07
CA VAL A 248 -3.67 -7.62 9.87
C VAL A 248 -3.88 -6.83 11.15
N TRP A 249 -3.14 -5.74 11.32
CA TRP A 249 -3.17 -4.86 12.49
C TRP A 249 -3.29 -3.39 12.07
N ARG A 250 -4.01 -2.58 12.84
CA ARG A 250 -4.10 -1.13 12.62
C ARG A 250 -4.06 -0.38 13.94
N GLY A 251 -3.09 0.53 14.03
CA GLY A 251 -2.99 1.47 15.14
C GLY A 251 -3.90 2.66 14.95
N ILE A 252 -4.56 3.08 16.03
CA ILE A 252 -5.46 4.23 16.03
C ILE A 252 -5.19 5.03 17.30
N ALA A 253 -4.76 6.28 17.16
CA ALA A 253 -4.68 7.20 18.27
C ALA A 253 -6.10 7.53 18.77
N THR A 254 -6.31 7.48 20.07
CA THR A 254 -7.61 7.74 20.70
C THR A 254 -7.41 8.60 21.96
N PRO A 255 -8.30 9.54 22.29
CA PRO A 255 -8.06 10.45 23.42
C PRO A 255 -7.80 9.75 24.77
N ASP A 256 -8.37 8.56 24.99
CA ASP A 256 -8.37 7.84 26.26
C ASP A 256 -7.88 6.38 26.15
N GLY A 257 -7.32 5.97 25.02
CA GLY A 257 -6.82 4.61 24.81
C GLY A 257 -7.93 3.56 24.68
N ARG A 258 -9.14 4.00 24.31
CA ARG A 258 -10.33 3.15 24.16
C ARG A 258 -10.95 3.30 22.77
N PRO A 259 -11.65 2.27 22.26
CA PRO A 259 -12.44 2.38 21.06
C PRO A 259 -13.47 3.51 21.19
N PRO A 260 -13.75 4.25 20.09
CA PRO A 260 -14.86 5.19 20.04
C PRO A 260 -16.17 4.54 20.53
N ALA A 261 -16.99 5.30 21.25
CA ALA A 261 -18.20 4.77 21.90
C ALA A 261 -19.23 4.25 20.89
N GLU A 262 -19.21 4.74 19.66
CA GLU A 262 -20.03 4.29 18.54
C GLU A 262 -19.60 2.94 17.95
N TRP A 263 -18.42 2.42 18.32
CA TRP A 263 -17.99 1.10 17.91
C TRP A 263 -18.66 0.06 18.82
N ALA A 264 -19.29 -0.95 18.21
CA ALA A 264 -19.97 -2.02 18.94
C ALA A 264 -18.93 -2.96 19.58
N ALA A 265 -18.39 -2.54 20.73
CA ALA A 265 -17.43 -3.31 21.50
C ALA A 265 -18.13 -4.26 22.49
N ASP A 266 -17.72 -5.53 22.48
CA ASP A 266 -18.06 -6.54 23.49
C ASP A 266 -16.76 -7.15 24.01
N GLY A 267 -16.34 -6.73 25.20
CA GLY A 267 -15.02 -7.07 25.75
C GLY A 267 -13.88 -6.59 24.86
N ASP A 268 -13.04 -7.53 24.40
CA ASP A 268 -11.89 -7.32 23.51
C ASP A 268 -12.26 -7.39 22.02
N THR A 269 -13.55 -7.51 21.69
CA THR A 269 -14.04 -7.69 20.33
C THR A 269 -14.79 -6.45 19.83
N LEU A 270 -14.58 -6.07 18.58
CA LEU A 270 -15.34 -5.04 17.87
C LEU A 270 -16.11 -5.68 16.71
N ALA A 271 -17.42 -5.48 16.70
CA ALA A 271 -18.25 -5.82 15.55
C ALA A 271 -18.24 -4.67 14.54
N ASP A 272 -17.72 -4.94 13.34
CA ASP A 272 -17.80 -4.05 12.17
C ASP A 272 -17.47 -2.57 12.46
N PRO A 273 -16.25 -2.25 12.95
CA PRO A 273 -15.84 -0.86 13.10
C PRO A 273 -15.97 -0.16 11.74
N PRO A 274 -16.53 1.07 11.69
CA PRO A 274 -16.72 1.79 10.44
C PRO A 274 -15.37 2.03 9.78
N MET A 275 -15.13 1.33 8.67
CA MET A 275 -13.91 1.45 7.87
C MET A 275 -14.16 2.32 6.64
N ARG A 276 -13.14 3.07 6.25
CA ARG A 276 -13.13 3.77 4.96
C ARG A 276 -13.00 2.78 3.81
N PRO A 277 -13.49 3.13 2.60
CA PRO A 277 -13.47 2.26 1.42
C PRO A 277 -12.13 1.54 1.22
N LEU A 278 -11.03 2.29 1.31
CA LEU A 278 -9.66 1.81 1.37
C LEU A 278 -9.11 2.09 2.77
N SER A 279 -8.70 1.04 3.48
CA SER A 279 -8.15 1.15 4.83
C SER A 279 -6.77 0.53 4.91
N ALA A 280 -5.80 1.31 5.40
CA ALA A 280 -4.44 0.86 5.66
C ALA A 280 -4.38 0.01 6.93
N PHE A 281 -3.72 -1.14 6.82
CA PHE A 281 -3.34 -2.01 7.92
C PHE A 281 -1.88 -2.43 7.71
N SER A 282 -1.21 -2.86 8.78
CA SER A 282 0.10 -3.47 8.72
C SER A 282 -0.01 -4.99 8.87
N LEU A 283 0.94 -5.72 8.29
CA LEU A 283 1.23 -7.11 8.62
C LEU A 283 2.20 -7.25 9.81
N ASP A 284 2.73 -6.13 10.31
CA ASP A 284 3.62 -6.08 11.46
C ASP A 284 2.89 -5.39 12.64
N PRO A 285 2.58 -6.12 13.73
CA PRO A 285 1.91 -5.53 14.89
C PRO A 285 2.72 -4.37 15.50
N ASP A 286 4.05 -4.41 15.51
CA ASP A 286 4.88 -3.36 16.11
C ASP A 286 4.69 -2.01 15.40
N ILE A 287 4.43 -2.06 14.09
CA ILE A 287 4.15 -0.88 13.29
C ILE A 287 2.79 -0.31 13.66
N ALA A 288 1.77 -1.16 13.81
CA ALA A 288 0.46 -0.74 14.29
C ALA A 288 0.54 -0.12 15.70
N TYR A 289 1.28 -0.71 16.64
CA TYR A 289 1.50 -0.09 17.96
C TYR A 289 2.21 1.26 17.87
N GLY A 290 3.20 1.40 16.99
CA GLY A 290 3.87 2.67 16.73
C GLY A 290 2.91 3.76 16.22
N PHE A 291 1.95 3.41 15.36
CA PHE A 291 0.91 4.34 14.92
C PHE A 291 -0.08 4.69 16.03
N ALA A 292 -0.48 3.71 16.85
CA ALA A 292 -1.41 3.94 17.95
C ALA A 292 -0.86 4.90 19.02
N THR A 293 0.46 4.85 19.27
CA THR A 293 1.10 5.62 20.34
C THR A 293 1.79 6.92 19.88
N ALA A 294 1.77 7.21 18.57
CA ALA A 294 2.52 8.33 17.99
C ALA A 294 2.13 9.72 18.54
N GLU A 295 0.87 9.89 18.95
CA GLU A 295 0.30 11.18 19.36
C GLU A 295 -0.29 11.16 20.78
N GLY A 296 -0.17 10.04 21.50
CA GLY A 296 -0.78 9.84 22.82
C GLY A 296 -1.29 8.41 23.00
N PRO A 297 -2.27 8.21 23.89
CA PRO A 297 -2.94 6.91 24.03
C PRO A 297 -3.55 6.45 22.70
N GLY A 298 -3.65 5.14 22.53
CA GLY A 298 -4.23 4.55 21.33
C GLY A 298 -4.72 3.14 21.55
N ILE A 299 -5.30 2.59 20.51
CA ILE A 299 -5.67 1.18 20.45
C ILE A 299 -5.03 0.55 19.21
N VAL A 300 -4.83 -0.76 19.28
CA VAL A 300 -4.56 -1.58 18.11
C VAL A 300 -5.78 -2.44 17.85
N ILE A 301 -6.29 -2.40 16.62
CA ILE A 301 -7.27 -3.38 16.14
C ILE A 301 -6.57 -4.44 15.30
N SER A 302 -7.00 -5.70 15.41
CA SER A 302 -6.48 -6.80 14.61
C SER A 302 -7.58 -7.73 14.12
N GLY A 303 -7.34 -8.42 13.01
CA GLY A 303 -8.33 -9.31 12.42
C GLY A 303 -7.74 -10.24 11.37
N ILE A 304 -8.51 -11.28 11.03
CA ILE A 304 -8.20 -12.18 9.91
C ILE A 304 -9.07 -11.76 8.72
N VAL A 305 -8.43 -11.28 7.66
CA VAL A 305 -9.10 -10.75 6.47
C VAL A 305 -8.92 -11.73 5.30
N PRO A 306 -10.00 -12.09 4.57
CA PRO A 306 -9.87 -12.89 3.34
C PRO A 306 -9.00 -12.17 2.30
N ALA A 307 -8.16 -12.91 1.58
CA ALA A 307 -7.30 -12.38 0.50
C ALA A 307 -8.10 -11.58 -0.55
N ALA A 308 -9.35 -11.98 -0.82
CA ALA A 308 -10.25 -11.29 -1.73
C ALA A 308 -10.58 -9.84 -1.33
N ARG A 309 -10.37 -9.46 -0.07
CA ARG A 309 -10.55 -8.09 0.43
C ARG A 309 -9.27 -7.25 0.39
N VAL A 310 -8.13 -7.84 0.05
CA VAL A 310 -6.84 -7.14 -0.02
C VAL A 310 -6.67 -6.57 -1.42
N ILE A 311 -6.67 -5.25 -1.54
CA ILE A 311 -6.53 -4.58 -2.85
C ILE A 311 -5.08 -4.27 -3.19
N ALA A 312 -4.23 -4.03 -2.20
CA ALA A 312 -2.82 -3.76 -2.39
C ALA A 312 -1.99 -4.32 -1.25
N THR A 313 -0.81 -4.81 -1.60
CA THR A 313 0.32 -5.04 -0.70
C THR A 313 1.44 -4.08 -1.08
N PRO A 314 2.56 -4.03 -0.34
CA PRO A 314 3.71 -3.27 -0.80
C PRO A 314 4.22 -3.73 -2.17
N ALA A 315 4.04 -5.01 -2.49
CA ALA A 315 4.51 -5.68 -3.71
C ALA A 315 3.69 -5.38 -4.95
N THR A 316 2.42 -5.03 -4.76
CA THR A 316 1.41 -5.08 -5.82
C THR A 316 0.67 -3.77 -6.02
N GLY A 317 0.85 -2.79 -5.13
CA GLY A 317 0.19 -1.50 -5.25
C GLY A 317 0.67 -0.45 -4.26
N LEU A 318 -0.30 0.32 -3.75
CA LEU A 318 -0.04 1.55 -2.99
C LEU A 318 0.50 1.34 -1.56
N GLY A 319 0.56 0.12 -1.04
CA GLY A 319 1.04 -0.16 0.33
C GLY A 319 2.52 0.20 0.56
N CYS A 320 2.85 0.83 1.68
CA CYS A 320 4.20 1.18 2.11
C CYS A 320 5.00 -0.05 2.59
N LEU A 321 6.20 -0.24 2.04
CA LEU A 321 7.06 -1.38 2.35
C LEU A 321 7.60 -1.34 3.77
N ASP A 322 8.08 -0.18 4.21
CA ASP A 322 8.67 0.02 5.53
C ASP A 322 7.63 -0.14 6.66
N GLU A 323 6.35 -0.05 6.30
CA GLU A 323 5.18 -0.19 7.18
C GLU A 323 4.54 -1.59 7.09
N SER A 324 5.07 -2.49 6.25
CA SER A 324 4.40 -3.74 5.87
C SER A 324 2.92 -3.52 5.56
N GLU A 325 2.61 -2.40 4.91
CA GLU A 325 1.26 -1.89 4.78
C GLU A 325 0.51 -2.67 3.69
N VAL A 326 -0.61 -3.25 4.08
CA VAL A 326 -1.63 -3.78 3.19
C VAL A 326 -2.84 -2.87 3.22
N VAL A 327 -3.47 -2.69 2.06
CA VAL A 327 -4.70 -1.92 1.96
C VAL A 327 -5.85 -2.87 1.71
N ILE A 328 -6.86 -2.76 2.56
CA ILE A 328 -8.04 -3.61 2.52
C ILE A 328 -9.28 -2.82 2.13
N LEU A 329 -10.18 -3.49 1.44
CA LEU A 329 -11.53 -3.00 1.16
C LEU A 329 -12.37 -3.05 2.44
N ALA A 330 -13.14 -1.98 2.69
CA ALA A 330 -14.17 -1.98 3.72
C ALA A 330 -15.15 -3.14 3.57
N GLY A 331 -15.73 -3.58 4.68
CA GLY A 331 -16.65 -4.71 4.70
C GLY A 331 -16.69 -5.42 6.05
N PRO A 332 -17.66 -6.31 6.25
CA PRO A 332 -17.92 -6.93 7.55
C PRO A 332 -16.75 -7.78 8.02
N GLY A 333 -16.50 -7.80 9.32
CA GLY A 333 -15.44 -8.57 9.96
C GLY A 333 -15.52 -8.50 11.48
N THR A 334 -15.01 -9.55 12.11
CA THR A 334 -14.80 -9.57 13.56
C THR A 334 -13.38 -9.12 13.84
N TRP A 335 -13.27 -8.07 14.65
CA TRP A 335 -11.98 -7.49 15.00
C TRP A 335 -11.74 -7.66 16.48
N ARG A 336 -10.48 -7.87 16.86
CA ARG A 336 -10.03 -7.73 18.24
C ARG A 336 -9.45 -6.35 18.44
N TRP A 337 -9.52 -5.83 19.66
CA TRP A 337 -8.86 -4.60 20.03
C TRP A 337 -8.17 -4.73 21.37
N GLU A 338 -7.10 -3.97 21.53
CA GLU A 338 -6.39 -3.81 22.79
C GLU A 338 -5.85 -2.39 22.91
N THR A 339 -5.60 -1.95 24.14
CA THR A 339 -4.94 -0.67 24.39
C THR A 339 -3.47 -0.76 23.99
N ALA A 340 -2.98 0.26 23.30
CA ALA A 340 -1.57 0.41 23.01
C ALA A 340 -0.87 1.08 24.19
N GLU A 341 -0.08 0.32 24.93
CA GLU A 341 0.76 0.80 26.04
C GLU A 341 2.21 1.08 25.61
#